data_AF-A0A440JTA1-F1
#
_entry.id   AF-A0A440JTA1-F1
#
_cell.length_a   1.000
_cell.length_b   1.000
_cell.length_c   1.000
_cell.angle_alpha   90.00
_cell.angle_beta   90.00
_cell.angle_gamma   90.00
#
_symmetry.space_group_name_H-M   'P 1'
#
loop_
_entity.id
_entity.type
_entity.pdbx_description
1 polymer ?
#
loop_
_entity_poly.entity_id
_entity_poly.type
_entity_poly.pdbx_seq_one_letter_code
_entity_poly.pdbx_strand_id
1 'polypeptide(L)'
;MLDFLVLHAHAGFLGIECKNVREWMYPNRDEIRELLMKCTVLDCLPVFIARRIPFVTFKLLNTAGVLVHQTYNQLMPETAAEIVNLVRHKDMLGYHDIRLGNNPDTRLLKFITTDMMNVALEAREKFEHYKDLLAEFGSGIIPYHVFAAKIRRRSKGQKEENDWPEEEEPDLFD
;
A
#
# COMPACT_ATOMS: atom_id res chain seq x y z
N MET A 1 11.48 -2.05 11.64
CA MET A 1 11.08 -0.69 12.08
C MET A 1 10.34 -0.01 10.94
N LEU A 2 9.42 0.92 11.20
CA LEU A 2 8.88 1.82 10.15
C LEU A 2 9.95 2.84 9.77
N ASP A 3 9.94 3.35 8.54
CA ASP A 3 10.96 4.32 8.11
C ASP A 3 10.71 5.69 8.75
N PHE A 4 9.44 6.11 8.81
CA PHE A 4 9.03 7.34 9.48
C PHE A 4 7.71 7.19 10.22
N LEU A 5 7.48 8.08 11.19
CA LEU A 5 6.22 8.23 11.89
C LEU A 5 5.84 9.72 11.89
N VAL A 6 4.61 10.03 11.48
CA VAL A 6 4.10 11.41 11.41
C VAL A 6 2.83 11.49 12.24
N LEU A 7 2.65 12.57 13.02
CA LEU A 7 1.42 12.80 13.79
C LEU A 7 0.47 13.69 13.00
N HIS A 8 -0.75 13.21 12.78
CA HIS A 8 -1.87 14.00 12.27
C HIS A 8 -2.84 14.33 13.41
N ALA A 9 -3.28 15.59 13.49
CA ALA A 9 -4.11 16.09 14.60
C ALA A 9 -5.39 15.25 14.86
N HIS A 10 -6.04 14.79 13.80
CA HIS A 10 -7.28 14.00 13.89
C HIS A 10 -7.14 12.50 13.55
N ALA A 11 -6.30 12.14 12.57
CA ALA A 11 -6.12 10.75 12.13
C ALA A 11 -5.12 9.94 12.99
N GLY A 12 -4.46 10.56 13.96
CA GLY A 12 -3.45 9.91 14.81
C GLY A 12 -2.10 9.75 14.12
N PHE A 13 -1.36 8.70 14.47
CA PHE A 13 -0.05 8.43 13.86
C PHE A 13 -0.19 7.84 12.45
N LEU A 14 0.68 8.27 11.54
CA LEU A 14 0.85 7.74 10.19
C LEU A 14 2.21 7.05 10.13
N GLY A 15 2.21 5.73 9.89
CA GLY A 15 3.40 4.91 9.78
C GLY A 15 3.84 4.79 8.33
N ILE A 16 5.00 5.36 7.99
CA ILE A 16 5.49 5.44 6.61
C ILE A 16 6.55 4.37 6.36
N GLU A 17 6.41 3.66 5.25
CA GLU A 17 7.40 2.72 4.76
C GLU A 17 7.65 2.91 3.26
N CYS A 18 8.93 2.94 2.90
CA CYS A 18 9.45 3.29 1.59
C CYS A 18 10.16 2.10 0.95
N LYS A 19 9.80 1.71 -0.28
CA LYS A 19 10.45 0.59 -1.00
C LYS A 19 10.79 0.94 -2.45
N ASN A 20 11.89 0.37 -2.96
CA ASN A 20 12.36 0.65 -4.33
C ASN A 20 12.55 -0.61 -5.20
N VAL A 21 12.42 -1.81 -4.62
CA VAL A 21 12.52 -3.10 -5.33
C VAL A 21 11.13 -3.57 -5.73
N ARG A 22 10.94 -3.95 -7.01
CA ARG A 22 9.60 -4.18 -7.54
C ARG A 22 8.93 -5.41 -6.93
N GLU A 23 9.73 -6.44 -6.77
CA GLU A 23 9.36 -7.77 -6.31
C GLU A 23 8.84 -7.75 -4.88
N TRP A 24 9.25 -6.78 -4.07
CA TRP A 24 8.85 -6.60 -2.67
C TRP A 24 7.45 -6.00 -2.51
N MET A 25 6.91 -5.35 -3.55
CA MET A 25 5.61 -4.70 -3.46
C MET A 25 4.46 -5.59 -3.92
N TYR A 26 4.69 -6.87 -4.24
CA TYR A 26 3.57 -7.78 -4.47
C TYR A 26 2.82 -8.04 -3.16
N PRO A 27 1.50 -8.29 -3.19
CA PRO A 27 0.71 -8.33 -1.97
C PRO A 27 1.12 -9.43 -0.99
N ASN A 28 1.61 -10.56 -1.50
CA ASN A 28 2.03 -11.73 -0.71
C ASN A 28 3.53 -11.71 -0.39
N ARG A 29 4.07 -10.54 -0.08
CA ARG A 29 5.48 -10.35 0.27
C ARG A 29 5.60 -9.91 1.72
N ASP A 30 6.71 -10.26 2.34
CA ASP A 30 6.93 -9.99 3.75
C ASP A 30 6.96 -8.49 4.03
N GLU A 31 7.45 -7.68 3.10
CA GLU A 31 7.45 -6.22 3.26
C GLU A 31 6.04 -5.64 3.41
N ILE A 32 5.05 -6.19 2.68
CA ILE A 32 3.65 -5.78 2.82
C ILE A 32 3.07 -6.28 4.14
N ARG A 33 3.33 -7.55 4.50
CA ARG A 33 2.83 -8.14 5.75
C ARG A 33 3.40 -7.42 6.97
N GLU A 34 4.69 -7.13 6.96
CA GLU A 34 5.38 -6.40 8.03
C GLU A 34 4.83 -4.99 8.18
N LEU A 35 4.64 -4.24 7.08
CA LEU A 35 4.01 -2.91 7.14
C LEU A 35 2.65 -2.98 7.87
N LEU A 36 1.78 -3.88 7.43
CA LEU A 36 0.44 -4.02 7.98
C LEU A 36 0.47 -4.47 9.45
N MET A 37 1.34 -5.42 9.78
CA MET A 37 1.51 -5.90 11.15
C MET A 37 2.03 -4.79 12.08
N LYS A 38 3.09 -4.08 11.67
CA LYS A 38 3.64 -2.96 12.45
C LYS A 38 2.57 -1.89 12.70
N CYS A 39 1.83 -1.51 11.65
CA CYS A 39 0.84 -0.45 11.74
C CYS A 39 -0.39 -0.83 12.57
N THR A 40 -0.84 -2.09 12.50
CA THR A 40 -1.94 -2.58 13.34
C THR A 40 -1.54 -2.69 14.81
N VAL A 41 -0.32 -3.14 15.11
CA VAL A 41 0.20 -3.21 16.49
C VAL A 41 0.44 -1.83 17.09
N LEU A 42 0.98 -0.89 16.32
CA LEU A 42 1.28 0.48 16.77
C LEU A 42 0.08 1.42 16.69
N ASP A 43 -1.05 0.94 16.20
CA ASP A 43 -2.25 1.73 15.93
C ASP A 43 -2.00 3.00 15.08
N CYS A 44 -1.15 2.87 14.06
CA CYS A 44 -0.86 3.96 13.12
C CYS A 44 -1.41 3.63 11.72
N LEU A 45 -1.95 4.65 11.04
CA LEU A 45 -2.42 4.55 9.66
C LEU A 45 -1.24 4.20 8.73
N PRO A 46 -1.27 3.07 8.01
CA PRO A 46 -0.17 2.69 7.12
C PRO A 46 -0.08 3.59 5.89
N VAL A 47 1.13 4.05 5.59
CA VAL A 47 1.48 4.81 4.38
C VAL A 47 2.59 4.09 3.65
N PHE A 48 2.31 3.68 2.41
CA PHE A 48 3.25 2.94 1.58
C PHE A 48 3.72 3.77 0.38
N ILE A 49 5.01 4.08 0.34
CA ILE A 49 5.63 4.87 -0.73
C ILE A 49 6.59 3.99 -1.50
N ALA A 50 6.30 3.67 -2.76
CA ALA A 50 7.18 2.75 -3.46
C ALA A 50 7.23 2.89 -4.99
N ARG A 51 8.31 2.40 -5.60
CA ARG A 51 8.54 2.54 -7.05
C ARG A 51 7.77 1.50 -7.86
N ARG A 52 6.84 1.93 -8.72
CA ARG A 52 6.07 1.07 -9.65
C ARG A 52 5.30 -0.05 -8.92
N ILE A 53 4.42 0.32 -7.98
CA ILE A 53 3.58 -0.64 -7.24
C ILE A 53 2.70 -1.47 -8.20
N PRO A 54 2.63 -2.81 -8.08
CA PRO A 54 1.70 -3.62 -8.86
C PRO A 54 0.25 -3.18 -8.63
N PHE A 55 -0.54 -3.12 -9.71
CA PHE A 55 -1.94 -2.67 -9.64
C PHE A 55 -2.76 -3.46 -8.60
N VAL A 56 -2.53 -4.77 -8.50
CA VAL A 56 -3.20 -5.64 -7.52
C VAL A 56 -2.93 -5.21 -6.08
N THR A 57 -1.69 -4.83 -5.77
CA THR A 57 -1.31 -4.30 -4.46
C THR A 57 -1.93 -2.93 -4.24
N PHE A 58 -1.79 -2.04 -5.22
CA PHE A 58 -2.34 -0.69 -5.13
C PHE A 58 -3.83 -0.72 -4.82
N LYS A 59 -4.60 -1.51 -5.57
CA LYS A 59 -6.05 -1.62 -5.39
C LYS A 59 -6.41 -2.21 -4.03
N LEU A 60 -5.79 -3.34 -3.67
CA LEU A 60 -6.08 -4.03 -2.41
C LEU A 60 -5.81 -3.15 -1.19
N LEU A 61 -4.63 -2.51 -1.15
CA LEU A 61 -4.21 -1.69 -0.02
C LEU A 61 -5.05 -0.41 0.11
N ASN A 62 -5.34 0.29 -1.00
CA ASN A 62 -6.22 1.46 -0.95
C ASN A 62 -7.64 1.11 -0.49
N THR A 63 -8.18 -0.04 -0.90
CA THR A 63 -9.49 -0.50 -0.42
C THR A 63 -9.48 -0.69 1.10
N ALA A 64 -8.39 -1.18 1.67
CA ALA A 64 -8.25 -1.41 3.10
C ALA A 64 -7.79 -0.18 3.91
N GLY A 65 -7.79 1.03 3.32
CA GLY A 65 -7.44 2.26 4.02
C GLY A 65 -5.94 2.57 4.12
N VAL A 66 -5.09 1.82 3.43
CA VAL A 66 -3.65 2.17 3.32
C VAL A 66 -3.47 3.34 2.36
N LEU A 67 -2.73 4.36 2.78
CA LEU A 67 -2.34 5.46 1.88
C LEU A 67 -1.18 5.01 1.00
N VAL A 68 -1.33 5.11 -0.32
CA VAL A 68 -0.32 4.62 -1.27
C VAL A 68 0.18 5.72 -2.18
N HIS A 69 1.50 5.93 -2.21
CA HIS A 69 2.17 6.79 -3.18
C HIS A 69 3.11 5.97 -4.06
N GLN A 70 2.99 6.12 -5.37
CA GLN A 70 3.89 5.45 -6.31
C GLN A 70 4.84 6.43 -6.99
N THR A 71 6.12 6.06 -7.02
CA THR A 71 7.13 6.74 -7.85
C THR A 71 7.40 5.91 -9.10
N TYR A 72 7.84 6.56 -10.18
CA TYR A 72 8.23 5.87 -11.41
C TYR A 72 9.73 5.92 -11.67
N ASN A 73 10.40 6.87 -11.03
CA ASN A 73 11.82 7.11 -11.23
C ASN A 73 12.67 6.18 -10.35
N GLN A 74 13.77 5.69 -10.90
CA GLN A 74 14.82 5.03 -10.14
C GLN A 74 15.91 6.05 -9.82
N LEU A 75 16.05 6.40 -8.54
CA LEU A 75 17.08 7.33 -8.09
C LEU A 75 18.42 6.61 -8.00
N MET A 76 19.46 7.24 -8.53
CA MET A 76 20.84 6.76 -8.50
C MET A 76 21.73 7.84 -7.88
N PRO A 77 22.77 7.47 -7.12
CA PRO A 77 23.67 8.43 -6.52
C PRO A 77 24.41 9.21 -7.60
N GLU A 78 24.82 10.45 -7.30
CA GLU A 78 25.56 11.30 -8.24
C GLU A 78 26.87 10.66 -8.71
N THR A 79 27.49 9.83 -7.86
CA THR A 79 28.70 9.06 -8.19
C THR A 79 28.51 8.06 -9.34
N ALA A 80 27.26 7.72 -9.68
CA ALA A 80 26.94 6.82 -10.80
C ALA A 80 26.65 7.56 -12.12
N ALA A 81 26.94 8.85 -12.22
CA ALA A 81 26.58 9.69 -13.38
C ALA A 81 27.00 9.12 -14.74
N GLU A 82 28.23 8.60 -14.85
CA GLU A 82 28.74 8.00 -16.10
C GLU A 82 27.91 6.79 -16.54
N ILE A 83 27.65 5.85 -15.61
CA ILE A 83 26.85 4.66 -15.86
C ILE A 83 25.42 5.06 -16.23
N VAL A 84 24.83 6.01 -15.50
CA VAL A 84 23.48 6.48 -15.76
C VAL A 84 23.35 7.10 -17.15
N ASN A 85 24.31 7.92 -17.57
CA ASN A 85 24.31 8.51 -18.91
C ASN A 85 24.41 7.44 -20.00
N LEU A 86 25.22 6.40 -19.79
CA LEU A 86 25.34 5.27 -20.71
C LEU A 86 24.03 4.48 -20.83
N VAL A 87 23.44 4.05 -19.71
CA VAL A 87 22.24 3.19 -19.73
C VAL A 87 20.97 3.94 -20.11
N ARG A 88 20.95 5.28 -19.99
CA ARG A 88 19.85 6.13 -20.49
C ARG A 88 19.85 6.27 -22.01
N HIS A 89 20.99 6.05 -22.66
CA HIS A 89 21.10 6.19 -24.11
C HIS A 89 20.17 5.21 -24.82
N LYS A 90 19.44 5.69 -25.83
CA LYS A 90 18.42 4.91 -26.56
C LYS A 90 19.01 3.69 -27.28
N ASP A 91 20.27 3.79 -27.69
CA ASP A 91 20.97 2.72 -28.40
C ASP A 91 21.65 1.72 -27.44
N MET A 92 21.46 1.90 -26.13
CA MET A 92 21.92 0.99 -25.07
C MET A 92 20.72 0.31 -24.41
N LEU A 93 20.49 0.54 -23.11
CA LEU A 93 19.38 -0.05 -22.36
C LEU A 93 18.11 0.82 -22.37
N GLY A 94 18.21 2.08 -22.79
CA GLY A 94 17.07 2.98 -22.92
C GLY A 94 16.32 3.25 -21.60
N TYR A 95 17.00 3.21 -20.45
CA TYR A 95 16.36 3.41 -19.14
C TYR A 95 16.00 4.87 -18.87
N HIS A 96 14.92 5.33 -19.48
CA HIS A 96 14.46 6.72 -19.39
C HIS A 96 13.93 7.14 -18.01
N ASP A 97 13.67 6.21 -17.10
CA ASP A 97 13.15 6.47 -15.75
C ASP A 97 14.26 6.61 -14.69
N ILE A 98 15.53 6.46 -15.05
CA ILE A 98 16.63 6.70 -14.10
C ILE A 98 16.85 8.21 -13.91
N ARG A 99 17.05 8.63 -12.66
CA ARG A 99 17.37 10.01 -12.26
C ARG A 99 18.61 10.02 -11.37
N LEU A 100 19.43 11.05 -11.50
CA LEU A 100 20.58 11.27 -10.62
C LEU A 100 20.17 12.13 -9.42
N GLY A 101 20.76 11.84 -8.27
CA GLY A 101 20.57 12.58 -7.03
C GLY A 101 19.36 12.10 -6.22
N ASN A 102 19.15 12.79 -5.10
CA ASN A 102 18.15 12.42 -4.07
C ASN A 102 17.06 13.48 -3.87
N ASN A 103 16.97 14.45 -4.78
CA ASN A 103 15.95 15.48 -4.68
C ASN A 103 14.56 14.87 -4.85
N PRO A 104 13.60 15.15 -3.94
CA PRO A 104 12.25 14.64 -4.07
C PRO A 104 11.60 15.23 -5.31
N ASP A 105 10.84 14.41 -6.05
CA ASP A 105 10.05 14.92 -7.15
C ASP A 105 8.83 15.71 -6.65
N THR A 106 8.27 16.56 -7.53
CA THR A 106 7.13 17.43 -7.19
C THR A 106 5.91 16.64 -6.71
N ARG A 107 5.72 15.40 -7.17
CA ARG A 107 4.58 14.57 -6.79
C ARG A 107 4.74 14.03 -5.38
N LEU A 108 5.94 13.56 -5.03
CA LEU A 108 6.27 13.12 -3.68
C LEU A 108 6.14 14.29 -2.70
N LEU A 109 6.67 15.47 -3.07
CA LEU A 109 6.57 16.66 -2.23
C LEU A 109 5.11 17.01 -1.96
N LYS A 110 4.29 17.12 -3.02
CA LYS A 110 2.84 17.39 -2.89
C LYS A 110 2.12 16.34 -2.03
N PHE A 111 2.47 15.06 -2.20
CA PHE A 111 1.88 13.99 -1.41
C PHE A 111 2.16 14.17 0.08
N ILE A 112 3.42 14.34 0.45
CA ILE A 112 3.83 14.47 1.86
C ILE A 112 3.29 15.74 2.51
N THR A 113 3.33 16.88 1.80
CA THR A 113 2.99 18.18 2.39
C THR A 113 1.49 18.48 2.39
N THR A 114 0.70 17.80 1.55
CA THR A 114 -0.67 18.20 1.28
C THR A 114 -1.61 17.01 1.15
N ASP A 115 -1.42 16.16 0.14
CA ASP A 115 -2.43 15.15 -0.20
C ASP A 115 -2.61 14.14 0.95
N MET A 116 -1.50 13.62 1.50
CA MET A 116 -1.51 12.65 2.59
C MET A 116 -2.28 13.16 3.80
N MET A 117 -2.12 14.43 4.17
CA MET A 117 -2.81 15.02 5.32
C MET A 117 -4.29 15.20 5.05
N ASN A 118 -4.66 15.64 3.84
CA ASN A 118 -6.06 15.87 3.48
C ASN A 118 -6.91 14.59 3.46
N VAL A 119 -6.32 13.45 3.09
CA VAL A 119 -7.05 12.18 2.99
C VAL A 119 -6.88 11.28 4.21
N ALA A 120 -6.03 11.65 5.17
CA ALA A 120 -5.69 10.81 6.31
C ALA A 120 -6.90 10.42 7.15
N LEU A 121 -7.86 11.33 7.34
CA LEU A 121 -9.04 11.07 8.17
C LEU A 121 -9.95 10.00 7.55
N GLU A 122 -10.28 10.13 6.27
CA GLU A 122 -11.08 9.13 5.54
C GLU A 122 -10.35 7.78 5.47
N ALA A 123 -9.03 7.81 5.26
CA ALA A 123 -8.22 6.61 5.24
C ALA A 123 -8.15 5.93 6.62
N ARG A 124 -8.16 6.70 7.71
CA ARG A 124 -8.23 6.18 9.09
C ARG A 124 -9.52 5.44 9.35
N GLU A 125 -10.67 5.96 8.91
CA GLU A 125 -11.95 5.27 9.04
C GLU A 125 -11.95 3.93 8.30
N LYS A 126 -11.41 3.91 7.07
CA LYS A 126 -11.23 2.67 6.31
C LYS A 126 -10.26 1.72 7.02
N PHE A 127 -9.13 2.21 7.50
CA PHE A 127 -8.15 1.40 8.22
C PHE A 127 -8.79 0.71 9.42
N GLU A 128 -9.53 1.43 10.26
CA GLU A 128 -10.22 0.83 11.41
C GLU A 128 -11.27 -0.21 10.96
N HIS A 129 -12.00 0.07 9.88
CA HIS A 129 -12.99 -0.87 9.33
C HIS A 129 -12.39 -2.18 8.82
N TYR A 130 -11.12 -2.19 8.40
CA TYR A 130 -10.41 -3.36 7.86
C TYR A 130 -9.31 -3.89 8.80
N LYS A 131 -9.15 -3.31 10.00
CA LYS A 131 -8.00 -3.50 10.88
C LYS A 131 -7.81 -4.94 11.32
N ASP A 132 -8.90 -5.64 11.59
CA ASP A 132 -8.95 -7.08 11.88
C ASP A 132 -8.31 -7.90 10.74
N LEU A 133 -8.72 -7.68 9.49
CA LEU A 133 -8.19 -8.40 8.32
C LEU A 133 -6.72 -8.06 8.06
N LEU A 134 -6.36 -6.79 8.26
CA LEU A 134 -4.97 -6.34 8.13
C LEU A 134 -4.08 -6.98 9.20
N ALA A 135 -4.57 -7.11 10.43
CA ALA A 135 -3.84 -7.73 11.54
C ALA A 135 -3.70 -9.25 11.32
N GLU A 136 -4.78 -9.95 10.91
CA GLU A 136 -4.74 -11.38 10.59
C GLU A 136 -3.74 -11.67 9.45
N PHE A 137 -3.77 -10.87 8.38
CA PHE A 137 -2.86 -11.08 7.26
C PHE A 137 -1.41 -10.70 7.61
N GLY A 138 -1.21 -9.57 8.29
CA GLY A 138 0.12 -9.11 8.71
C GLY A 138 0.81 -10.10 9.65
N SER A 139 0.07 -10.66 10.60
CA SER A 139 0.57 -11.70 11.52
C SER A 139 0.77 -13.07 10.88
N GLY A 140 0.20 -13.31 9.69
CA GLY A 140 0.26 -14.60 9.00
C GLY A 140 -0.78 -15.62 9.43
N ILE A 141 -1.82 -15.20 10.16
CA ILE A 141 -2.95 -16.06 10.54
C ILE A 141 -3.72 -16.50 9.30
N ILE A 142 -3.96 -15.59 8.35
CA ILE A 142 -4.61 -15.89 7.07
C ILE A 142 -3.64 -15.76 5.89
N PRO A 143 -3.73 -16.63 4.87
CA PRO A 143 -2.95 -16.49 3.65
C PRO A 143 -3.51 -15.39 2.75
N TYR A 144 -2.68 -14.91 1.81
CA TYR A 144 -3.02 -13.81 0.90
C TYR A 144 -4.36 -13.98 0.16
N HIS A 145 -4.65 -15.18 -0.35
CA HIS A 145 -5.87 -15.40 -1.13
C HIS A 145 -7.14 -15.26 -0.28
N VAL A 146 -7.09 -15.66 0.99
CA VAL A 146 -8.19 -15.45 1.94
C VAL A 146 -8.33 -13.96 2.26
N PHE A 147 -7.22 -13.29 2.57
CA PHE A 147 -7.20 -11.85 2.82
C PHE A 147 -7.81 -11.05 1.66
N ALA A 148 -7.34 -11.28 0.43
CA ALA A 148 -7.84 -10.59 -0.74
C ALA A 148 -9.34 -10.87 -1.02
N ALA A 149 -9.80 -12.10 -0.79
CA ALA A 149 -11.21 -12.46 -0.94
C ALA A 149 -12.09 -11.75 0.10
N LYS A 150 -11.70 -11.75 1.38
CA LYS A 150 -12.42 -11.07 2.46
C LYS A 150 -12.50 -9.56 2.22
N ILE A 151 -11.38 -8.90 1.86
CA ILE A 151 -11.39 -7.46 1.51
C ILE A 151 -12.36 -7.16 0.36
N ARG A 152 -12.31 -7.96 -0.71
CA ARG A 152 -13.21 -7.80 -1.86
C ARG A 152 -14.68 -7.92 -1.45
N ARG A 153 -15.02 -8.91 -0.62
CA ARG A 153 -16.40 -9.16 -0.15
C ARG A 153 -16.88 -8.04 0.77
N ARG A 154 -16.09 -7.66 1.77
CA ARG A 154 -16.40 -6.58 2.70
C ARG A 154 -16.60 -5.25 1.96
N SER A 155 -15.76 -4.93 0.97
CA SER A 155 -15.92 -3.72 0.13
C SER A 155 -17.22 -3.66 -0.66
N LYS A 156 -17.89 -4.80 -0.85
CA LYS A 156 -19.18 -4.95 -1.53
C LYS A 156 -20.36 -5.16 -0.58
N GLY A 157 -20.13 -5.16 0.75
CA GLY A 157 -21.14 -5.51 1.74
C GLY A 157 -21.61 -6.97 1.68
N GLN A 158 -20.78 -7.88 1.15
CA GLN A 158 -21.09 -9.30 1.04
C GLN A 158 -20.60 -10.07 2.26
N LYS A 159 -21.20 -11.23 2.54
CA LYS A 159 -20.69 -12.18 3.54
C LYS A 159 -19.24 -12.55 3.24
N GLU A 160 -18.41 -12.64 4.27
CA GLU A 160 -16.96 -12.88 4.10
C GLU A 160 -16.59 -14.36 3.99
N GLU A 161 -17.43 -15.26 4.51
CA GLU A 161 -17.12 -16.69 4.60
C GLU A 161 -17.21 -17.42 3.26
N ASN A 162 -18.18 -17.07 2.43
CA ASN A 162 -18.41 -17.72 1.15
C ASN A 162 -19.05 -16.78 0.12
N ASP A 163 -19.05 -17.21 -1.14
CA ASP A 163 -19.71 -16.51 -2.25
C ASP A 163 -21.09 -17.12 -2.57
N TRP A 164 -21.63 -17.98 -1.70
CA TRP A 164 -22.92 -18.63 -1.93
C TRP A 164 -24.06 -17.67 -1.55
N PRO A 165 -25.14 -17.60 -2.34
CA PRO A 165 -26.35 -16.91 -1.91
C PRO A 165 -26.89 -17.56 -0.62
N GLU A 166 -27.52 -16.78 0.25
CA GLU A 166 -28.31 -17.35 1.34
C GLU A 166 -29.40 -18.23 0.72
N GLU A 167 -29.56 -19.46 1.21
CA GLU A 167 -30.76 -20.24 0.88
C GLU A 167 -31.96 -19.42 1.38
N GLU A 168 -32.89 -19.10 0.48
CA GLU A 168 -34.17 -18.51 0.88
C GLU A 168 -34.81 -19.46 1.90
N GLU A 169 -35.04 -18.98 3.12
CA GLU A 169 -35.80 -19.77 4.09
C GLU A 169 -37.14 -20.13 3.42
N PRO A 170 -37.51 -21.41 3.36
CA PRO A 170 -38.78 -21.79 2.76
C PRO A 170 -39.88 -21.06 3.53
N ASP A 171 -40.74 -20.34 2.81
CA ASP A 171 -41.93 -19.72 3.39
C ASP A 171 -42.72 -20.82 4.10
N LEU A 172 -42.65 -20.84 5.44
CA LEU A 172 -43.27 -21.88 6.28
C LEU A 172 -44.80 -21.75 6.37
N PHE A 173 -45.41 -20.98 5.46
CA PHE A 173 -46.84 -20.68 5.44
C PHE A 173 -47.34 -20.54 3.99
N ASP A 174 -47.51 -21.67 3.31
CA ASP A 174 -48.45 -21.85 2.19
C ASP A 174 -49.51 -22.90 2.57
#